data_AF-A0A9P5TZH0-F1
#
_entry.id   AF-A0A9P5TZH0-F1
#
_cell.length_a   1.000
_cell.length_b   1.000
_cell.length_c   1.000
_cell.angle_alpha   90.00
_cell.angle_beta   90.00
_cell.angle_gamma   90.00
#
_symmetry.space_group_name_H-M   'P 1'
#
loop_
_entity.id
_entity.type
_entity.pdbx_description
1 polymer ?
#
loop_
_entity_poly.entity_id
_entity_poly.type
_entity_poly.pdbx_seq_one_letter_code
_entity_poly.pdbx_strand_id
1 'polypeptide(L)'
;MTSIESNSAQAPLEDYHGVSPRVNGALLPQFLGFFVILPCQLVRDDSSSLSVMAPDNVLVTVSMLAIDRLSVTPITPFLEVLGKVCEENGTMHLLATRIHRVTGPFDLSLVNRVIKHIHGPHKNRVFNVDGQQYARDLKDCEEAALEDEFI
;
A
#
# COMPACT_ATOMS: atom_id res chain seq x y z
N MET A 1 26.38 25.89 -20.87
CA MET A 1 26.18 24.74 -19.96
C MET A 1 24.72 24.75 -19.56
N THR A 2 23.89 24.04 -20.31
CA THR A 2 22.45 23.93 -20.12
C THR A 2 22.19 22.79 -19.14
N SER A 3 21.74 23.13 -17.93
CA SER A 3 21.25 22.16 -16.95
C SER A 3 19.87 21.70 -17.38
N ILE A 4 19.72 20.41 -17.66
CA ILE A 4 18.43 19.76 -17.87
C ILE A 4 17.92 19.40 -16.47
N GLU A 5 17.01 20.21 -15.93
CA GLU A 5 16.20 19.82 -14.78
C GLU A 5 15.06 18.94 -15.28
N SER A 6 15.27 17.62 -15.25
CA SER A 6 14.18 16.65 -15.39
C SER A 6 13.40 16.60 -14.06
N ASN A 7 12.56 17.60 -13.84
CA ASN A 7 11.61 17.62 -12.73
C ASN A 7 10.40 16.75 -13.13
N SER A 8 10.52 15.43 -12.97
CA SER A 8 9.35 14.54 -13.03
C SER A 8 8.54 14.77 -11.75
N ALA A 9 7.73 15.82 -11.75
CA ALA A 9 6.73 16.05 -10.72
C ALA A 9 5.77 14.86 -10.73
N GLN A 10 6.01 13.93 -9.81
CA GLN A 10 5.15 12.79 -9.55
C GLN A 10 3.80 13.39 -9.13
N ALA A 11 2.74 13.05 -9.87
CA ALA A 11 1.40 13.58 -9.60
C ALA A 11 1.04 13.34 -8.12
N PRO A 12 0.33 14.28 -7.46
CA PRO A 12 -0.15 14.07 -6.10
C PRO A 12 -0.89 12.74 -6.02
N LEU A 13 -0.62 11.91 -5.01
CA LEU A 13 -1.47 10.74 -4.81
C LEU A 13 -2.89 11.21 -4.55
N GLU A 14 -3.83 10.61 -5.26
CA GLU A 14 -5.26 10.79 -5.02
C GLU A 14 -5.58 10.47 -3.56
N ASP A 15 -6.38 11.32 -2.92
CA ASP A 15 -6.87 11.09 -1.58
C ASP A 15 -7.73 9.82 -1.55
N TYR A 16 -7.17 8.75 -0.97
CA TYR A 16 -7.86 7.47 -0.89
C TYR A 16 -8.74 7.38 0.38
N HIS A 17 -10.04 7.19 0.16
CA HIS A 17 -11.06 7.02 1.20
C HIS A 17 -11.78 5.65 1.15
N GLY A 18 -11.26 4.71 0.36
CA GLY A 18 -11.86 3.39 0.16
C GLY A 18 -11.53 2.36 1.25
N VAL A 19 -11.99 1.11 1.04
CA VAL A 19 -11.65 -0.04 1.88
C VAL A 19 -10.40 -0.74 1.33
N SER A 20 -9.33 -0.75 2.13
CA SER A 20 -8.07 -1.41 1.79
C SER A 20 -7.90 -2.71 2.58
N PRO A 21 -7.58 -3.84 1.92
CA PRO A 21 -7.32 -5.08 2.61
C PRO A 21 -6.02 -5.00 3.41
N ARG A 22 -6.00 -5.67 4.56
CA ARG A 22 -4.74 -5.93 5.29
C ARG A 22 -3.96 -7.02 4.59
N VAL A 23 -2.68 -6.80 4.35
CA VAL A 23 -1.79 -7.73 3.63
C VAL A 23 -0.49 -7.95 4.38
N ASN A 24 0.25 -9.00 4.00
CA ASN A 24 1.65 -9.21 4.38
C ASN A 24 2.54 -9.03 3.13
N GLY A 25 3.85 -9.22 3.26
CA GLY A 25 4.78 -8.92 2.16
C GLY A 25 4.59 -9.85 0.95
N ALA A 26 4.34 -11.14 1.17
CA ALA A 26 4.13 -12.12 0.10
C ALA A 26 2.87 -11.85 -0.74
N LEU A 27 1.90 -11.12 -0.20
CA LEU A 27 0.66 -10.78 -0.90
C LEU A 27 0.79 -9.53 -1.79
N LEU A 28 1.80 -8.68 -1.59
CA LEU A 28 1.94 -7.40 -2.30
C LEU A 28 1.82 -7.53 -3.84
N PRO A 29 2.44 -8.52 -4.52
CA PRO A 29 2.34 -8.63 -5.98
C PRO A 29 0.89 -8.76 -6.49
N GLN A 30 -0.03 -9.30 -5.70
CA GLN A 30 -1.45 -9.45 -6.08
C GLN A 30 -2.21 -8.13 -6.04
N PHE A 31 -1.64 -7.11 -5.39
CA PHE A 31 -2.28 -5.81 -5.18
C PHE A 31 -1.58 -4.68 -5.93
N LEU A 32 -0.78 -4.99 -6.96
CA LEU A 32 -0.08 -3.98 -7.76
C LEU A 32 -1.07 -2.91 -8.27
N GLY A 33 -0.79 -1.65 -7.96
CA GLY A 33 -1.65 -0.51 -8.31
C GLY A 33 -2.84 -0.27 -7.35
N PHE A 34 -3.03 -1.10 -6.33
CA PHE A 34 -4.09 -0.95 -5.33
C PHE A 34 -3.55 -0.46 -3.98
N PHE A 35 -4.45 0.11 -3.18
CA PHE A 35 -4.15 0.52 -1.82
C PHE A 35 -4.31 -0.66 -0.85
N VAL A 36 -3.35 -0.82 0.04
CA VAL A 36 -3.33 -1.90 1.04
C VAL A 36 -2.94 -1.34 2.40
N ILE A 37 -3.29 -2.10 3.44
CA ILE A 37 -2.84 -1.84 4.81
C ILE A 37 -1.77 -2.89 5.17
N LEU A 38 -0.57 -2.45 5.49
CA LEU A 38 0.55 -3.31 5.88
C LEU A 38 0.92 -3.05 7.36
N PRO A 39 0.55 -3.94 8.28
CA PRO A 39 1.13 -3.98 9.62
C PRO A 39 2.59 -4.43 9.52
N CYS A 40 3.52 -3.73 10.15
CA CYS A 40 4.93 -4.02 10.02
C CYS A 40 5.75 -3.56 11.23
N GLN A 41 6.97 -4.07 11.32
CA GLN A 41 7.99 -3.60 12.27
C GLN A 41 9.03 -2.75 11.54
N LEU A 42 9.36 -1.58 12.06
CA LEU A 42 10.45 -0.76 11.55
C LEU A 42 11.79 -1.48 11.71
N VAL A 43 12.55 -1.59 10.62
CA VAL A 43 13.92 -2.12 10.60
C VAL A 43 14.93 -0.98 10.43
N ARG A 44 14.65 -0.07 9.50
CA ARG A 44 15.48 1.11 9.22
C ARG A 44 14.59 2.29 8.84
N ASP A 45 14.97 3.47 9.30
CA ASP A 45 14.37 4.74 8.93
C ASP A 45 15.39 5.55 8.12
N ASP A 46 15.13 5.72 6.83
CA ASP A 46 15.85 6.61 5.94
C ASP A 46 15.02 7.89 5.70
N SER A 47 15.65 9.01 5.37
CA SER A 47 14.98 10.34 5.31
C SER A 47 13.71 10.38 4.44
N SER A 48 13.67 9.60 3.37
CA SER A 48 12.56 9.52 2.40
C SER A 48 11.85 8.16 2.35
N SER A 49 12.33 7.15 3.09
CA SER A 49 11.77 5.80 3.04
C SER A 49 12.02 5.02 4.31
N LEU A 50 11.18 4.03 4.59
CA LEU A 50 11.34 3.09 5.70
C LEU A 50 11.61 1.70 5.13
N SER A 51 12.59 1.00 5.70
CA SER A 51 12.67 -0.45 5.55
C SER A 51 11.92 -1.09 6.70
N VAL A 52 10.90 -1.89 6.37
CA VAL A 52 10.02 -2.53 7.37
C VAL A 52 9.94 -4.03 7.17
N MET A 53 9.84 -4.77 8.26
CA MET A 53 9.57 -6.20 8.26
C MET A 53 8.07 -6.44 8.30
N ALA A 54 7.53 -7.10 7.28
CA ALA A 54 6.15 -7.52 7.23
C ALA A 54 5.87 -8.73 8.18
N PRO A 55 4.59 -9.08 8.45
CA PRO A 55 4.24 -10.12 9.42
C PRO A 55 4.70 -11.54 9.04
N ASP A 56 5.08 -11.75 7.78
CA ASP A 56 5.63 -12.96 7.20
C ASP A 56 7.15 -12.94 7.03
N ASN A 57 7.83 -11.98 7.70
CA ASN A 57 9.27 -11.76 7.66
C ASN A 57 9.83 -11.37 6.27
N VAL A 58 8.99 -10.81 5.40
CA VAL A 58 9.42 -10.20 4.14
C VAL A 58 9.82 -8.76 4.41
N LEU A 59 10.99 -8.35 3.92
CA LEU A 59 11.45 -6.96 3.98
C LEU A 59 10.75 -6.15 2.88
N VAL A 60 10.13 -5.03 3.26
CA VAL A 60 9.39 -4.15 2.36
C VAL A 60 9.93 -2.73 2.49
N THR A 61 10.12 -2.06 1.35
CA THR A 61 10.45 -0.63 1.32
C THR A 61 9.16 0.18 1.28
N VAL A 62 9.04 1.17 2.16
CA VAL A 62 7.91 2.10 2.22
C VAL A 62 8.42 3.49 1.90
N SER A 63 8.07 4.02 0.74
CA SER A 63 8.34 5.40 0.35
C SER A 63 7.43 6.35 1.13
N MET A 64 8.03 7.39 1.72
CA MET A 64 7.33 8.45 2.45
C MET A 64 7.17 9.72 1.62
N LEU A 65 7.47 9.69 0.32
CA LEU A 65 7.49 10.88 -0.55
C LEU A 65 6.15 11.63 -0.60
N ALA A 66 5.04 10.95 -0.30
CA ALA A 66 3.69 11.52 -0.36
C ALA A 66 3.10 11.92 0.99
N ILE A 67 3.88 11.86 2.08
CA ILE A 67 3.41 12.21 3.42
C ILE A 67 4.39 13.17 4.10
N ASP A 68 3.86 14.08 4.91
CA ASP A 68 4.69 14.92 5.76
C ASP A 68 5.31 14.07 6.88
N ARG A 69 6.64 13.98 6.91
CA ARG A 69 7.40 13.23 7.92
C ARG A 69 7.08 13.69 9.34
N LEU A 70 6.78 14.98 9.55
CA LEU A 70 6.44 15.51 10.87
C LEU A 70 5.15 14.91 11.43
N SER A 71 4.21 14.51 10.55
CA SER A 71 2.95 13.88 10.94
C SER A 71 3.13 12.47 11.53
N VAL A 72 4.26 11.82 11.24
CA VAL A 72 4.55 10.43 11.64
C VAL A 72 5.56 10.36 12.78
N THR A 73 6.30 11.45 13.04
CA THR A 73 7.28 11.50 14.13
C THR A 73 6.65 11.69 15.52
N PRO A 74 7.17 11.01 16.58
CA PRO A 74 8.23 10.00 16.56
C PRO A 74 7.75 8.66 16.00
N ILE A 75 8.59 8.01 15.19
CA ILE A 75 8.32 6.69 14.63
C ILE A 75 8.45 5.63 15.72
N THR A 76 7.47 4.73 15.81
CA THR A 76 7.46 3.60 16.75
C THR A 76 8.02 2.33 16.09
N PRO A 77 8.49 1.34 16.89
CA PRO A 77 8.96 0.06 16.34
C PRO A 77 7.90 -0.68 15.52
N PHE A 78 6.61 -0.50 15.82
CA PHE A 78 5.52 -1.11 15.08
C PHE A 78 4.64 -0.04 14.42
N LEU A 79 4.27 -0.28 13.18
CA LEU A 79 3.54 0.64 12.32
C LEU A 79 2.43 -0.11 11.58
N GLU A 80 1.37 0.59 11.21
CA GLU A 80 0.38 0.15 10.23
C GLU A 80 0.38 1.17 9.07
N VAL A 81 0.84 0.74 7.90
CA VAL A 81 1.01 1.60 6.73
C VAL A 81 -0.16 1.41 5.79
N LEU A 82 -0.88 2.49 5.48
CA LEU A 82 -1.76 2.56 4.32
C LEU A 82 -0.95 3.11 3.14
N GLY A 83 -0.89 2.37 2.05
CA GLY A 83 -0.14 2.79 0.88
C GLY A 83 -0.55 2.08 -0.40
N LYS A 84 -0.18 2.65 -1.54
CA LYS A 84 -0.37 2.06 -2.85
C LYS A 84 0.78 1.11 -3.14
N VAL A 85 0.48 -0.11 -3.61
CA VAL A 85 1.52 -1.04 -4.05
C VAL A 85 2.05 -0.60 -5.41
N CYS A 86 3.36 -0.45 -5.47
CA CYS A 86 4.09 -0.04 -6.67
C CYS A 86 5.21 -1.05 -6.94
N GLU A 87 5.64 -1.11 -8.19
CA GLU A 87 6.81 -1.89 -8.62
C GLU A 87 7.83 -0.93 -9.24
N GLU A 88 9.09 -1.04 -8.81
CA GLU A 88 10.21 -0.34 -9.42
C GLU A 88 11.36 -1.33 -9.59
N ASN A 89 11.86 -1.46 -10.82
CA ASN A 89 12.96 -2.38 -11.16
C ASN A 89 12.71 -3.83 -10.69
N GLY A 90 11.47 -4.32 -10.78
CA GLY A 90 11.08 -5.67 -10.36
C GLY A 90 10.98 -5.86 -8.83
N THR A 91 11.06 -4.77 -8.06
CA THR A 91 10.94 -4.79 -6.60
C THR A 91 9.65 -4.11 -6.16
N MET A 92 8.84 -4.83 -5.39
CA MET A 92 7.61 -4.30 -4.81
C MET A 92 7.93 -3.35 -3.65
N HIS A 93 7.29 -2.20 -3.65
CA HIS A 93 7.37 -1.23 -2.57
C HIS A 93 5.99 -0.60 -2.31
N LEU A 94 5.84 0.04 -1.15
CA LEU A 94 4.64 0.80 -0.83
C LEU A 94 4.92 2.30 -0.95
N LEU A 95 4.04 3.01 -1.64
CA LEU A 95 3.98 4.47 -1.57
C LEU A 95 2.97 4.84 -0.49
N ALA A 96 3.48 5.26 0.68
CA ALA A 96 2.64 5.53 1.84
C ALA A 96 1.76 6.76 1.62
N THR A 97 0.50 6.66 2.00
CA THR A 97 -0.43 7.79 2.12
C THR A 97 -0.75 8.11 3.57
N ARG A 98 -0.73 7.11 4.45
CA ARG A 98 -0.89 7.28 5.91
C ARG A 98 -0.06 6.24 6.65
N ILE A 99 0.49 6.63 7.79
CA ILE A 99 1.20 5.72 8.68
C ILE A 99 0.62 5.89 10.08
N HIS A 100 0.07 4.81 10.63
CA HIS A 100 -0.41 4.77 12.00
C HIS A 100 0.63 4.13 12.92
N ARG A 101 0.87 4.78 14.06
CA ARG A 101 1.73 4.26 15.11
C ARG A 101 0.97 3.24 15.92
N VAL A 102 1.56 2.08 16.14
CA VAL A 102 1.00 1.04 17.01
C VAL A 102 1.67 1.15 18.37
N THR A 103 0.88 1.35 19.41
CA THR A 103 1.35 1.46 20.80
C THR A 103 1.14 0.14 21.54
N GLY A 104 2.11 -0.23 22.38
CA GLY A 104 2.06 -1.46 23.17
C GLY A 104 2.64 -2.70 22.48
N PRO A 105 2.54 -3.88 23.12
CA PRO A 105 3.04 -5.13 22.56
C PRO A 105 2.25 -5.50 21.31
N PHE A 106 2.95 -5.79 20.22
CA PHE A 106 2.34 -6.15 18.94
C PHE A 106 2.89 -7.49 18.43
N ASP A 107 2.03 -8.51 18.40
CA ASP A 107 2.39 -9.84 17.92
C ASP A 107 2.16 -9.95 16.41
N LEU A 108 3.22 -9.69 15.64
CA LEU A 108 3.20 -9.85 14.18
C LEU A 108 2.87 -11.28 13.73
N SER A 109 3.20 -12.30 14.52
CA SER A 109 2.88 -13.69 14.17
C SER A 109 1.38 -13.95 14.24
N LEU A 110 0.70 -13.40 15.25
CA LEU A 110 -0.76 -13.43 15.33
C LEU A 110 -1.40 -12.66 14.18
N VAL A 111 -0.90 -11.47 13.87
CA VAL A 111 -1.37 -10.64 12.75
C VAL A 111 -1.25 -11.40 11.43
N ASN A 112 -0.14 -12.08 11.18
CA ASN A 112 0.04 -12.88 9.97
C ASN A 112 -1.00 -14.02 9.86
N ARG A 113 -1.36 -14.68 10.97
CA ARG A 113 -2.42 -15.69 10.98
C ARG A 113 -3.78 -15.09 10.61
N VAL A 114 -4.09 -13.91 11.15
CA VAL A 114 -5.34 -13.18 10.83
C VAL A 114 -5.36 -12.79 9.36
N ILE A 115 -4.27 -12.25 8.81
CA ILE A 115 -4.17 -11.92 7.38
C ILE A 115 -4.43 -13.17 6.53
N LYS A 116 -3.81 -14.31 6.85
CA LYS A 116 -4.07 -15.56 6.12
C LYS A 116 -5.55 -15.99 6.18
N HIS A 117 -6.26 -15.71 7.26
CA HIS A 117 -7.70 -15.95 7.35
C HIS A 117 -8.53 -14.96 6.53
N ILE A 118 -8.15 -13.67 6.53
CA ILE A 118 -8.79 -12.63 5.69
C ILE A 118 -8.73 -13.04 4.22
N HIS A 119 -7.58 -13.55 3.77
CA HIS A 119 -7.36 -13.98 2.38
C HIS A 119 -7.74 -15.44 2.10
N GLY A 120 -8.47 -16.08 3.02
CA GLY A 120 -8.95 -17.45 2.88
C GLY A 120 -10.17 -17.61 1.95
N PRO A 121 -10.84 -18.78 1.96
CA PRO A 121 -11.96 -19.09 1.07
C PRO A 121 -13.17 -18.13 1.13
N HIS A 122 -13.27 -17.33 2.20
CA HIS A 122 -14.39 -16.41 2.43
C HIS A 122 -13.98 -14.93 2.28
N LYS A 123 -12.82 -14.67 1.66
CA LYS A 123 -12.22 -13.33 1.58
C LYS A 123 -13.17 -12.24 1.10
N ASN A 124 -13.90 -12.48 0.02
CA ASN A 124 -14.78 -11.45 -0.55
C ASN A 124 -16.17 -11.44 0.09
N ARG A 125 -16.61 -12.56 0.69
CA ARG A 125 -17.92 -12.63 1.36
C ARG A 125 -17.95 -11.78 2.64
N VAL A 126 -16.80 -11.66 3.32
CA VAL A 126 -16.71 -10.99 4.62
C VAL A 126 -15.82 -9.74 4.58
N PHE A 127 -14.69 -9.80 3.88
CA PHE A 127 -13.65 -8.78 3.97
C PHE A 127 -13.50 -7.93 2.71
N ASN A 128 -14.26 -8.22 1.65
CA ASN A 128 -14.24 -7.50 0.37
C ASN A 128 -12.81 -7.24 -0.17
N VAL A 129 -11.93 -8.25 -0.09
CA VAL A 129 -10.51 -8.12 -0.42
C VAL A 129 -10.30 -7.62 -1.85
N ASP A 130 -11.07 -8.13 -2.80
CA ASP A 130 -10.96 -7.79 -4.22
C ASP A 130 -11.83 -6.57 -4.60
N GLY A 131 -12.39 -5.84 -3.61
CA GLY A 131 -13.33 -4.73 -3.84
C GLY A 131 -12.77 -3.62 -4.72
N GLN A 132 -11.47 -3.34 -4.63
CA GLN A 132 -10.81 -2.34 -5.48
C GLN A 132 -10.64 -2.82 -6.92
N GLN A 133 -10.39 -4.13 -7.13
CA GLN A 133 -10.34 -4.70 -8.47
C GLN A 133 -11.71 -4.61 -9.13
N TYR A 134 -12.77 -5.05 -8.44
CA TYR A 134 -14.14 -4.95 -8.97
C TYR A 134 -14.54 -3.52 -9.34
N ALA A 135 -14.16 -2.53 -8.51
CA ALA A 135 -14.47 -1.13 -8.79
C ALA A 135 -13.70 -0.59 -10.00
N ARG A 136 -12.47 -1.07 -10.23
CA ARG A 136 -11.68 -0.71 -11.42
C ARG A 136 -12.29 -1.34 -12.66
N ASP A 137 -12.57 -2.64 -12.64
CA ASP A 137 -13.15 -3.36 -13.78
C ASP A 137 -14.48 -2.74 -14.22
N LEU A 138 -15.30 -2.27 -13.27
CA LEU A 138 -16.57 -1.61 -13.56
C LEU A 138 -16.37 -0.27 -14.29
N LYS A 139 -15.39 0.53 -13.87
CA LYS A 139 -15.05 1.81 -14.52
C LYS A 139 -14.52 1.60 -15.93
N ASP A 140 -13.61 0.64 -16.11
CA ASP A 140 -13.04 0.32 -17.41
C ASP A 140 -14.16 -0.12 -18.39
N CYS A 141 -15.19 -0.85 -17.91
CA CYS A 141 -16.37 -1.19 -18.70
C CYS A 141 -17.27 0.02 -19.04
N GLU A 142 -17.49 0.94 -18.09
CA GLU A 142 -18.28 2.15 -18.32
C GLU A 142 -17.61 3.08 -19.35
N GLU A 143 -16.28 3.25 -19.26
CA GLU A 143 -15.51 4.05 -20.22
C GLU A 143 -15.55 3.45 -21.63
N ALA A 144 -15.38 2.13 -21.77
CA ALA A 144 -15.48 1.45 -23.07
C ALA A 144 -16.87 1.57 -23.71
N ALA A 145 -17.95 1.48 -22.91
CA ALA A 145 -19.32 1.63 -23.42
C ALA A 145 -19.61 3.05 -23.92
N LEU A 146 -19.01 4.07 -23.32
CA LEU A 146 -19.13 5.45 -23.78
C LEU A 146 -18.37 5.67 -25.09
N GLU A 147 -17.19 5.09 -25.26
CA GLU A 147 -16.42 5.20 -26.51
C GLU A 147 -17.15 4.62 -27.73
N ASP A 148 -17.92 3.53 -27.54
CA ASP A 148 -18.71 2.89 -28.61
C ASP A 148 -19.97 3.69 -29.02
N GLU A 149 -20.54 4.54 -28.15
CA GLU A 149 -21.71 5.38 -28.47
C GLU A 149 -21.35 6.65 -29.27
N PHE A 150 -20.08 7.03 -29.33
CA PHE A 150 -19.60 8.22 -30.06
C PHE A 150 -18.97 7.90 -31.43
N ILE A 151 -19.13 6.66 -31.94
CA ILE A 151 -18.70 6.23 -33.28
C ILE A 151 -19.89 6.07 -34.23
#